data_AF-A0A1U7GJ09-F1
#
_entry.id   AF-A0A1U7GJ09-F1
#
_cell.length_a   1.000
_cell.length_b   1.000
_cell.length_c   1.000
_cell.angle_alpha   90.00
_cell.angle_beta   90.00
_cell.angle_gamma   90.00
#
_symmetry.space_group_name_H-M   'P 1'
#
loop_
_entity.id
_entity.type
_entity.pdbx_description
1 polymer ?
#
loop_
_entity_poly.entity_id
_entity_poly.type
_entity_poly.pdbx_seq_one_letter_code
_entity_poly.pdbx_strand_id
1 'polypeptide(L)'
;MSGFSIAKMRSLFRSGDAGAVDRIFQGLKTQYYEWPTTPLDARAIVERAVMQGVPFGDLETETHLHHRVACAFAQDGQEWLYTEADFYRADSLEVDLWRKVRKHGRPETRAFFRGLIEGVPLFGQGFPEEGEVYAAVPLTKLQFFQPGLIELRDLLAHRSGEEDPTARYASEFCGWVDEIIDAGLDLWYTTG
;
A
#
# COMPACT_ATOMS: atom_id res chain seq x y z
N MET A 1 0.34 -1.33 9.21
CA MET A 1 1.72 -1.60 8.70
C MET A 1 1.92 -0.78 7.43
N SER A 2 3.02 -0.05 7.29
CA SER A 2 3.11 0.99 6.25
C SER A 2 4.45 1.13 5.54
N GLY A 3 5.54 0.56 6.07
CA GLY A 3 6.88 0.68 5.48
C GLY A 3 7.58 -0.66 5.31
N PHE A 4 7.99 -0.97 4.08
CA PHE A 4 8.92 -2.05 3.72
C PHE A 4 9.57 -1.75 2.36
N SER A 5 10.42 -2.64 1.85
CA SER A 5 11.03 -2.51 0.53
C SER A 5 10.25 -3.27 -0.57
N ILE A 6 9.59 -2.53 -1.46
CA ILE A 6 9.00 -3.03 -2.72
C ILE A 6 10.05 -3.74 -3.55
N ALA A 7 11.28 -3.21 -3.61
CA ALA A 7 12.36 -3.83 -4.36
C ALA A 7 12.68 -5.24 -3.83
N LYS A 8 12.75 -5.39 -2.50
CA LYS A 8 12.95 -6.69 -1.85
C LYS A 8 11.78 -7.64 -2.06
N MET A 9 10.56 -7.16 -1.91
CA MET A 9 9.35 -7.95 -2.20
C MET A 9 9.36 -8.45 -3.66
N ARG A 10 9.60 -7.54 -4.62
CA ARG A 10 9.67 -7.88 -6.05
C ARG A 10 10.82 -8.81 -6.39
N SER A 11 11.92 -8.78 -5.63
CA SER A 11 13.05 -9.69 -5.82
C SER A 11 12.68 -11.16 -5.61
N LEU A 12 11.60 -11.43 -4.87
CA LEU A 12 11.08 -12.79 -4.65
C LEU A 12 10.29 -13.31 -5.86
N PHE A 13 9.70 -12.42 -6.66
CA PHE A 13 8.91 -12.82 -7.82
C PHE A 13 9.80 -13.37 -8.93
N ARG A 14 9.45 -14.55 -9.44
CA ARG A 14 10.25 -15.29 -10.43
C ARG A 14 11.68 -15.59 -9.96
N SER A 15 11.93 -15.60 -8.64
CA SER A 15 13.25 -15.91 -8.07
C SER A 15 13.57 -17.42 -8.08
N GLY A 16 12.54 -18.27 -8.09
CA GLY A 16 12.70 -19.71 -7.90
C GLY A 16 13.09 -20.13 -6.48
N ASP A 17 13.06 -19.22 -5.49
CA ASP A 17 13.40 -19.54 -4.09
C ASP A 17 12.30 -20.39 -3.44
N ALA A 18 12.43 -21.71 -3.53
CA ALA A 18 11.51 -22.65 -2.87
C ALA A 18 11.50 -22.47 -1.33
N GLY A 19 12.59 -22.00 -0.74
CA GLY A 19 12.64 -21.68 0.68
C GLY A 19 11.78 -20.47 1.05
N ALA A 20 11.70 -19.46 0.17
CA ALA A 20 10.80 -18.32 0.36
C ALA A 20 9.34 -18.76 0.38
N VAL A 21 8.96 -19.69 -0.50
CA VAL A 21 7.60 -20.26 -0.52
C VAL A 21 7.24 -20.81 0.86
N ASP A 22 8.09 -21.66 1.43
CA ASP A 22 7.81 -22.27 2.72
C ASP A 22 7.80 -21.24 3.85
N ARG A 23 8.75 -20.30 3.89
CA ARG A 23 8.78 -19.25 4.93
C ARG A 23 7.52 -18.39 4.92
N ILE A 24 7.15 -17.88 3.74
CA ILE A 24 5.98 -17.01 3.56
C ILE A 24 4.70 -17.77 3.89
N PHE A 25 4.58 -19.02 3.42
CA PHE A 25 3.41 -19.84 3.68
C PHE A 25 3.25 -20.18 5.18
N GLN A 26 4.34 -20.45 5.88
CA GLN A 26 4.28 -20.65 7.34
C GLN A 26 3.90 -19.35 8.06
N GLY A 27 4.44 -18.20 7.64
CA GLY A 27 4.03 -16.89 8.17
C GLY A 27 2.52 -16.65 8.04
N LEU A 28 1.95 -16.94 6.86
CA LEU A 28 0.51 -16.86 6.59
C LEU A 28 -0.32 -17.74 7.53
N LYS A 29 0.14 -18.96 7.83
CA LYS A 29 -0.54 -19.88 8.76
C LYS A 29 -0.53 -19.37 10.20
N THR A 30 0.57 -18.75 10.63
CA THR A 30 0.73 -18.30 12.02
C THR A 30 -0.01 -17.01 12.30
N GLN A 31 -0.04 -16.07 11.35
CA GLN A 31 -0.60 -14.73 11.57
C GLN A 31 -2.11 -14.64 11.37
N TYR A 32 -2.68 -15.48 10.52
CA TYR A 32 -4.10 -15.42 10.17
C TYR A 32 -4.77 -16.67 10.73
N TYR A 33 -5.23 -16.62 11.99
CA TYR A 33 -5.75 -17.78 12.74
C TYR A 33 -7.13 -18.28 12.24
N GLU A 34 -7.83 -17.48 11.43
CA GLU A 34 -9.17 -17.79 10.91
C GLU A 34 -9.16 -17.79 9.37
N TRP A 35 -8.80 -18.92 8.77
CA TRP A 35 -8.95 -19.16 7.34
C TRP A 35 -10.27 -19.88 7.08
N PRO A 36 -11.16 -19.31 6.26
CA PRO A 36 -12.14 -20.13 5.58
C PRO A 36 -11.44 -20.87 4.43
N THR A 37 -11.40 -22.20 4.56
CA THR A 37 -11.57 -23.20 3.50
C THR A 37 -10.51 -23.55 2.45
N THR A 38 -9.28 -23.02 2.39
CA THR A 38 -8.15 -23.78 1.76
C THR A 38 -6.77 -23.10 1.91
N PRO A 39 -5.97 -23.47 2.93
CA PRO A 39 -4.56 -23.08 3.01
C PRO A 39 -3.74 -23.44 1.75
N LEU A 40 -4.20 -24.44 0.98
CA LEU A 40 -3.56 -24.86 -0.26
C LEU A 40 -3.63 -23.79 -1.36
N ASP A 41 -4.67 -22.96 -1.40
CA ASP A 41 -4.86 -21.99 -2.48
C ASP A 41 -3.92 -20.80 -2.34
N ALA A 42 -3.61 -20.36 -1.12
CA ALA A 42 -2.58 -19.35 -0.91
C ALA A 42 -1.18 -19.88 -1.15
N ARG A 43 -0.89 -21.13 -0.78
CA ARG A 43 0.39 -21.74 -1.15
C ARG A 43 0.56 -21.73 -2.66
N ALA A 44 -0.50 -22.06 -3.41
CA ALA A 44 -0.47 -21.98 -4.87
C ALA A 44 -0.21 -20.55 -5.38
N ILE A 45 -0.82 -19.52 -4.79
CA ILE A 45 -0.54 -18.11 -5.15
C ILE A 45 0.93 -17.75 -4.86
N VAL A 46 1.45 -18.11 -3.69
CA VAL A 46 2.85 -17.84 -3.30
C VAL A 46 3.81 -18.57 -4.24
N GLU A 47 3.61 -19.87 -4.44
CA GLU A 47 4.42 -20.69 -5.37
C GLU A 47 4.39 -20.09 -6.77
N ARG A 48 3.22 -19.73 -7.27
CA ARG A 48 3.07 -19.14 -8.58
C ARG A 48 3.82 -17.82 -8.70
N ALA A 49 3.70 -16.92 -7.73
CA ALA A 49 4.41 -15.65 -7.74
C ALA A 49 5.94 -15.84 -7.67
N VAL A 50 6.43 -16.76 -6.84
CA VAL A 50 7.87 -17.05 -6.71
C VAL A 50 8.44 -17.74 -7.94
N MET A 51 7.69 -18.65 -8.56
CA MET A 51 8.19 -19.47 -9.67
C MET A 51 7.97 -18.80 -11.03
N GLN A 52 6.83 -18.14 -11.22
CA GLN A 52 6.40 -17.60 -12.52
C GLN A 52 6.47 -16.08 -12.58
N GLY A 53 6.38 -15.40 -11.44
CA GLY A 53 6.29 -13.95 -11.34
C GLY A 53 4.85 -13.44 -11.38
N VAL A 54 4.71 -12.12 -11.32
CA VAL A 54 3.44 -11.38 -11.37
C VAL A 54 3.54 -10.25 -12.42
N PRO A 55 2.44 -9.79 -13.02
CA PRO A 55 1.06 -10.26 -12.82
C PRO A 55 0.81 -11.65 -13.42
N PHE A 56 -0.21 -12.34 -12.92
CA PHE A 56 -0.71 -13.60 -13.45
C PHE A 56 -1.57 -13.34 -14.69
N GLY A 57 -1.12 -13.82 -15.85
CA GLY A 57 -1.76 -13.48 -17.13
C GLY A 57 -3.20 -13.96 -17.30
N ASP A 58 -3.65 -14.92 -16.51
CA ASP A 58 -5.01 -15.49 -16.48
C ASP A 58 -5.87 -14.95 -15.34
N LEU A 59 -5.33 -14.08 -14.47
CA LEU A 59 -6.06 -13.51 -13.35
C LEU A 59 -6.61 -12.13 -13.74
N GLU A 60 -7.89 -12.09 -14.07
CA GLU A 60 -8.58 -10.82 -14.33
C GLU A 60 -8.63 -9.97 -13.06
N THR A 61 -9.15 -10.53 -11.97
CA THR A 61 -9.45 -9.78 -10.75
C THR A 61 -8.82 -10.42 -9.52
N GLU A 62 -8.15 -9.61 -8.69
CA GLU A 62 -7.65 -10.05 -7.39
C GLU A 62 -8.77 -10.36 -6.40
N THR A 63 -8.41 -11.12 -5.38
CA THR A 63 -9.32 -11.45 -4.28
C THR A 63 -8.67 -11.05 -2.96
N HIS A 64 -9.45 -11.02 -1.89
CA HIS A 64 -8.92 -10.80 -0.55
C HIS A 64 -7.80 -11.80 -0.16
N LEU A 65 -7.78 -13.00 -0.74
CA LEU A 65 -6.69 -13.95 -0.55
C LEU A 65 -5.37 -13.44 -1.17
N HIS A 66 -5.43 -12.86 -2.37
CA HIS A 66 -4.28 -12.23 -3.03
C HIS A 66 -3.73 -11.07 -2.18
N HIS A 67 -4.62 -10.25 -1.61
CA HIS A 67 -4.24 -9.17 -0.71
C HIS A 67 -3.44 -9.68 0.50
N ARG A 68 -3.94 -10.72 1.19
CA ARG A 68 -3.23 -11.33 2.32
C ARG A 68 -1.87 -11.90 1.93
N VAL A 69 -1.79 -12.53 0.76
CA VAL A 69 -0.52 -13.04 0.23
C VAL A 69 0.45 -11.88 -0.07
N ALA A 70 -0.03 -10.76 -0.60
CA ALA A 70 0.78 -9.55 -0.81
C ALA A 70 1.39 -9.05 0.51
N CYS A 71 0.58 -8.98 1.58
CA CYS A 71 1.04 -8.59 2.91
C CYS A 71 2.11 -9.55 3.45
N ALA A 72 1.96 -10.86 3.27
CA ALA A 72 2.98 -11.81 3.69
C ALA A 72 4.29 -11.70 2.89
N PHE A 73 4.22 -11.41 1.59
CA PHE A 73 5.40 -11.11 0.76
C PHE A 73 6.12 -9.84 1.22
N ALA A 74 5.37 -8.79 1.55
CA ALA A 74 5.91 -7.54 2.08
C ALA A 74 6.66 -7.75 3.41
N GLN A 75 6.22 -8.74 4.19
CA GLN A 75 6.75 -9.06 5.50
C GLN A 75 8.01 -9.95 5.47
N ASP A 76 8.20 -10.81 4.46
CA ASP A 76 9.29 -11.80 4.47
C ASP A 76 10.69 -11.18 4.57
N GLY A 77 11.34 -11.42 5.71
CA GLY A 77 12.72 -11.05 5.98
C GLY A 77 12.99 -9.55 6.00
N GLN A 78 11.99 -8.68 6.08
CA GLN A 78 12.16 -7.23 6.02
C GLN A 78 12.12 -6.56 7.40
N GLU A 79 12.75 -5.39 7.53
CA GLU A 79 12.49 -4.48 8.64
C GLU A 79 11.19 -3.72 8.36
N TRP A 80 10.33 -3.60 9.36
CA TRP A 80 9.00 -3.02 9.20
C TRP A 80 8.87 -1.77 10.05
N LEU A 81 8.21 -0.75 9.50
CA LEU A 81 7.68 0.35 10.29
C LEU A 81 6.20 0.10 10.57
N TYR A 82 5.87 -0.05 11.85
CA TYR A 82 4.48 -0.06 12.30
C TYR A 82 4.04 1.38 12.53
N THR A 83 3.14 1.86 11.69
CA THR A 83 2.43 3.14 11.87
C THR A 83 0.92 2.91 11.85
N GLU A 84 0.17 3.96 12.12
CA GLU A 84 -1.29 4.10 12.01
C GLU A 84 -1.83 4.01 10.55
N ALA A 85 -1.23 3.18 9.70
CA ALA A 85 -1.62 3.00 8.30
C ALA A 85 -3.12 2.69 8.11
N ASP A 86 -3.71 2.01 9.09
CA ASP A 86 -5.12 1.59 9.08
C ASP A 86 -6.09 2.79 9.15
N PHE A 87 -5.60 3.98 9.54
CA PHE A 87 -6.33 5.25 9.54
C PHE A 87 -6.24 6.02 8.21
N TYR A 88 -5.28 5.70 7.34
CA TYR A 88 -5.04 6.40 6.07
C TYR A 88 -5.48 5.56 4.87
N ARG A 89 -6.73 5.11 4.92
CA ARG A 89 -7.38 4.34 3.86
C ARG A 89 -7.77 5.21 2.68
N ALA A 90 -7.84 4.62 1.48
CA ALA A 90 -8.18 5.40 0.28
C ALA A 90 -9.55 6.10 0.38
N ASP A 91 -10.54 5.47 1.02
CA ASP A 91 -11.85 6.07 1.26
C ASP A 91 -11.76 7.39 2.05
N SER A 92 -10.92 7.40 3.09
CA SER A 92 -10.66 8.52 3.99
C SER A 92 -9.85 9.59 3.28
N LEU A 93 -8.86 9.18 2.46
CA LEU A 93 -8.13 10.10 1.58
C LEU A 93 -9.04 10.75 0.54
N GLU A 94 -10.01 10.01 -0.01
CA GLU A 94 -10.96 10.53 -0.99
C GLU A 94 -11.94 11.52 -0.35
N VAL A 95 -12.53 11.16 0.80
CA VAL A 95 -13.52 12.00 1.49
C VAL A 95 -12.86 13.24 2.08
N ASP A 96 -11.75 13.08 2.79
CA ASP A 96 -11.17 14.14 3.61
C ASP A 96 -10.19 15.03 2.84
N LEU A 97 -9.38 14.46 1.94
CA LEU A 97 -8.28 15.21 1.29
C LEU A 97 -8.51 15.46 -0.20
N TRP A 98 -9.02 14.49 -0.95
CA TRP A 98 -9.04 14.56 -2.40
C TRP A 98 -9.84 15.75 -2.92
N ARG A 99 -10.97 16.07 -2.31
CA ARG A 99 -11.78 17.23 -2.72
C ARG A 99 -10.98 18.54 -2.66
N LYS A 100 -10.12 18.71 -1.64
CA LYS A 100 -9.27 19.90 -1.47
C LYS A 100 -8.09 19.86 -2.44
N VAL A 101 -7.42 18.71 -2.56
CA VAL A 101 -6.28 18.48 -3.48
C VAL A 101 -6.71 18.68 -4.93
N ARG A 102 -7.89 18.20 -5.33
CA ARG A 102 -8.43 18.39 -6.68
C ARG A 102 -8.60 19.87 -7.04
N LYS A 103 -9.00 20.70 -6.08
CA LYS A 103 -9.25 22.14 -6.29
C LYS A 103 -7.99 22.99 -6.19
N HIS A 104 -7.06 22.63 -5.30
CA HIS A 104 -5.95 23.51 -4.91
C HIS A 104 -4.56 22.90 -5.07
N GLY A 105 -4.45 21.57 -5.16
CA GLY A 105 -3.18 20.89 -5.30
C GLY A 105 -2.57 21.03 -6.70
N ARG A 106 -1.25 20.96 -6.77
CA ARG A 106 -0.49 20.89 -8.03
C ARG A 106 -0.79 19.60 -8.81
N PRO A 107 -0.52 19.55 -10.12
CA PRO A 107 -0.70 18.34 -10.92
C PRO A 107 -0.06 17.09 -10.31
N GLU A 108 1.13 17.22 -9.73
CA GLU A 108 1.91 16.12 -9.15
C GLU A 108 1.23 15.59 -7.87
N THR A 109 0.83 16.49 -6.96
CA THR A 109 0.06 16.12 -5.76
C THR A 109 -1.25 15.46 -6.15
N ARG A 110 -1.94 15.98 -7.17
CA ARG A 110 -3.17 15.35 -7.68
C ARG A 110 -2.93 13.95 -8.22
N ALA A 111 -1.84 13.74 -8.95
CA ALA A 111 -1.47 12.43 -9.48
C ALA A 111 -1.11 11.44 -8.37
N PHE A 112 -0.42 11.92 -7.32
CA PHE A 112 -0.11 11.12 -6.14
C PHE A 112 -1.39 10.65 -5.44
N PHE A 113 -2.27 11.57 -5.02
CA PHE A 113 -3.51 11.22 -4.34
C PHE A 113 -4.44 10.36 -5.20
N ARG A 114 -4.52 10.62 -6.51
CA ARG A 114 -5.28 9.75 -7.41
C ARG A 114 -4.71 8.34 -7.43
N GLY A 115 -3.39 8.19 -7.57
CA GLY A 115 -2.74 6.89 -7.50
C GLY A 115 -2.95 6.21 -6.14
N LEU A 116 -3.04 7.01 -5.07
CA LEU A 116 -3.40 6.49 -3.75
C LEU A 116 -4.83 5.94 -3.74
N ILE A 117 -5.79 6.68 -4.30
CA ILE A 117 -7.20 6.28 -4.26
C ILE A 117 -7.49 5.10 -5.19
N GLU A 118 -6.93 5.12 -6.40
CA GLU A 118 -7.19 4.11 -7.44
C GLU A 118 -6.48 2.78 -7.18
N GLY A 119 -5.33 2.80 -6.49
CA GLY A 119 -4.50 1.61 -6.27
C GLY A 119 -3.86 1.04 -7.55
N VAL A 120 -3.04 0.00 -7.41
CA VAL A 120 -2.50 -0.78 -8.55
C VAL A 120 -2.49 -2.27 -8.19
N PRO A 121 -3.12 -3.17 -8.97
CA PRO A 121 -3.12 -4.59 -8.66
C PRO A 121 -1.71 -5.17 -8.79
N LEU A 122 -1.40 -6.14 -7.95
CA LEU A 122 -0.13 -6.85 -7.92
C LEU A 122 -0.13 -8.11 -8.78
N PHE A 123 -1.12 -8.97 -8.55
CA PHE A 123 -1.28 -10.30 -9.13
C PHE A 123 -2.22 -10.28 -10.33
N GLY A 124 -3.28 -9.49 -10.31
CA GLY A 124 -4.32 -9.49 -11.35
C GLY A 124 -4.24 -8.31 -12.33
N GLN A 125 -5.25 -8.20 -13.20
CA GLN A 125 -5.45 -7.04 -14.07
C GLN A 125 -6.32 -5.95 -13.41
N GLY A 126 -7.09 -6.31 -12.39
CA GLY A 126 -8.00 -5.41 -11.70
C GLY A 126 -8.28 -5.84 -10.26
N PHE A 127 -9.10 -5.03 -9.61
CA PHE A 127 -9.50 -5.16 -8.23
C PHE A 127 -10.92 -5.70 -8.07
N PRO A 128 -11.23 -6.36 -6.94
CA PRO A 128 -12.60 -6.74 -6.65
C PRO A 128 -13.49 -5.49 -6.49
N GLU A 129 -14.78 -5.61 -6.79
CA GLU A 129 -15.76 -4.51 -6.63
C GLU A 129 -15.92 -4.05 -5.17
N GLU A 130 -15.71 -4.97 -4.23
CA GLU A 130 -15.72 -4.71 -2.79
C GLU A 130 -14.46 -5.29 -2.15
N GLY A 131 -13.79 -4.50 -1.29
CA GLY A 131 -12.71 -4.97 -0.43
C GLY A 131 -11.49 -4.06 -0.38
N GLU A 132 -10.62 -4.34 0.60
CA GLU A 132 -9.33 -3.68 0.78
C GLU A 132 -8.40 -4.07 -0.37
N VAL A 133 -8.00 -3.10 -1.20
CA VAL A 133 -7.02 -3.31 -2.25
C VAL A 133 -5.65 -2.82 -1.83
N TYR A 134 -4.60 -3.37 -2.45
CA TYR A 134 -3.24 -2.96 -2.18
C TYR A 134 -2.87 -1.77 -3.07
N ALA A 135 -2.10 -0.85 -2.50
CA ALA A 135 -1.14 -0.14 -3.31
C ALA A 135 0.12 0.24 -2.56
N ALA A 136 1.13 0.53 -3.36
CA ALA A 136 2.39 0.98 -2.86
C ALA A 136 2.98 2.09 -3.72
N VAL A 137 3.69 2.98 -3.05
CA VAL A 137 4.39 4.09 -3.69
C VAL A 137 5.88 3.94 -3.37
N PRO A 138 6.73 3.74 -4.39
CA PRO A 138 8.16 3.65 -4.16
C PRO A 138 8.74 4.89 -3.50
N LEU A 139 9.76 4.74 -2.65
CA LEU A 139 10.44 5.84 -1.95
C LEU A 139 10.86 6.96 -2.90
N THR A 140 11.42 6.61 -4.05
CA THR A 140 11.83 7.59 -5.07
C THR A 140 10.66 8.44 -5.57
N LYS A 141 9.47 7.84 -5.64
CA LYS A 141 8.23 8.51 -6.03
C LYS A 141 7.65 9.32 -4.87
N LEU A 142 7.77 8.87 -3.62
CA LEU A 142 7.42 9.65 -2.43
C LEU A 142 8.26 10.93 -2.33
N GLN A 143 9.58 10.80 -2.46
CA GLN A 143 10.51 11.93 -2.46
C GLN A 143 10.20 12.93 -3.59
N PHE A 144 9.80 12.44 -4.76
CA PHE A 144 9.36 13.30 -5.86
C PHE A 144 8.11 14.12 -5.51
N PHE A 145 7.16 13.55 -4.77
CA PHE A 145 5.91 14.24 -4.38
C PHE A 145 6.00 15.05 -3.10
N GLN A 146 7.02 14.84 -2.27
CA GLN A 146 7.20 15.48 -0.96
C GLN A 146 7.05 17.02 -1.00
N PRO A 147 7.61 17.76 -1.99
CA PRO A 147 7.41 19.22 -2.05
C PRO A 147 5.93 19.63 -2.18
N GLY A 148 5.13 18.83 -2.89
CA GLY A 148 3.71 19.07 -3.07
C GLY A 148 2.86 18.69 -1.84
N LEU A 149 3.36 17.81 -0.98
CA LEU A 149 2.75 17.48 0.32
C LEU A 149 3.03 18.57 1.36
N ILE A 150 4.25 19.12 1.39
CA ILE A 150 4.62 20.26 2.23
C ILE A 150 3.75 21.47 1.91
N GLU A 151 3.61 21.81 0.61
CA GLU A 151 2.74 22.90 0.18
C GLU A 151 1.27 22.66 0.57
N LEU A 152 0.79 21.42 0.48
CA LEU A 152 -0.58 21.07 0.87
C LEU A 152 -0.79 21.31 2.37
N ARG A 153 0.16 20.90 3.22
CA ARG A 153 0.13 21.15 4.67
C ARG A 153 0.05 22.65 4.96
N ASP A 154 0.89 23.45 4.30
CA ASP A 154 0.90 24.91 4.48
C ASP A 154 -0.42 25.54 4.02
N LEU A 155 -0.93 25.14 2.85
CA LEU A 155 -2.19 25.63 2.29
C LEU A 155 -3.41 25.31 3.16
N LEU A 156 -3.43 24.13 3.78
CA LEU A 156 -4.54 23.70 4.64
C LEU A 156 -4.44 24.35 6.02
N ALA A 157 -3.25 24.43 6.62
CA ALA A 157 -3.04 25.12 7.89
C ALA A 157 -3.44 26.60 7.82
N HIS A 158 -3.08 27.30 6.72
CA HIS A 158 -3.32 28.74 6.60
C HIS A 158 -4.76 29.12 6.20
N ARG A 159 -5.53 28.21 5.60
CA ARG A 159 -6.87 28.52 5.06
C ARG A 159 -8.04 28.05 5.91
N SER A 160 -7.80 27.14 6.83
CA SER A 160 -8.85 26.42 7.53
C SER A 160 -8.96 26.75 9.02
N GLY A 161 -7.95 27.41 9.61
CA GLY A 161 -7.85 27.54 11.06
C GLY A 161 -7.44 26.22 11.71
N GLU A 162 -6.78 26.28 12.85
CA GLU A 162 -6.21 25.09 13.54
C GLU A 162 -7.28 24.08 14.01
N GLU A 163 -8.56 24.46 14.03
CA GLU A 163 -9.69 23.60 14.43
C GLU A 163 -10.35 22.83 13.27
N ASP A 164 -9.95 23.00 12.00
CA ASP A 164 -10.52 22.24 10.88
C ASP A 164 -10.03 20.78 10.90
N PRO A 165 -10.93 19.79 11.05
CA PRO A 165 -10.57 18.37 11.04
C PRO A 165 -9.79 17.94 9.79
N THR A 166 -10.08 18.53 8.63
CA THR A 166 -9.38 18.24 7.38
C THR A 166 -7.93 18.74 7.41
N ALA A 167 -7.67 19.89 8.04
CA ALA A 167 -6.31 20.41 8.16
C ALA A 167 -5.46 19.56 9.11
N ARG A 168 -6.06 19.11 10.23
CA ARG A 168 -5.42 18.16 11.14
C ARG A 168 -5.11 16.83 10.46
N TYR A 169 -6.10 16.22 9.80
CA TYR A 169 -5.93 14.96 9.08
C TYR A 169 -4.85 15.06 7.99
N ALA A 170 -4.82 16.17 7.24
CA ALA A 170 -3.77 16.39 6.24
C ALA A 170 -2.38 16.50 6.86
N SER A 171 -2.26 17.17 8.01
CA SER A 171 -0.98 17.30 8.73
C SER A 171 -0.50 15.95 9.24
N GLU A 172 -1.39 15.16 9.84
CA GLU A 172 -1.11 13.81 10.33
C GLU A 172 -0.73 12.87 9.18
N PHE A 173 -1.48 12.89 8.06
CA PHE A 173 -1.15 12.14 6.85
C PHE A 173 0.21 12.51 6.26
N CYS A 174 0.53 13.81 6.17
CA CYS A 174 1.85 14.25 5.68
C CYS A 174 2.97 13.82 6.64
N GLY A 175 2.74 13.92 7.96
CA GLY A 175 3.68 13.45 8.97
C GLY A 175 3.96 11.95 8.84
N TRP A 176 2.92 11.14 8.60
CA TRP A 176 3.06 9.72 8.33
C TRP A 176 3.89 9.45 7.06
N VAL A 177 3.68 10.20 5.97
CA VAL A 177 4.50 10.04 4.76
C VAL A 177 5.96 10.45 5.01
N ASP A 178 6.20 11.50 5.79
CA ASP A 178 7.56 11.93 6.18
C ASP A 178 8.27 10.84 7.00
N GLU A 179 7.60 10.19 7.97
CA GLU A 179 8.15 9.07 8.74
C GLU A 179 8.60 7.90 7.85
N ILE A 180 7.83 7.60 6.80
CA ILE A 180 8.18 6.54 5.84
C ILE A 180 9.40 6.92 5.00
N ILE A 181 9.47 8.18 4.55
CA ILE A 181 10.61 8.70 3.81
C ILE A 181 11.88 8.66 4.67
N ASP A 182 11.78 9.10 5.93
CA ASP A 182 12.91 9.13 6.88
C ASP A 182 13.41 7.73 7.24
N ALA A 183 12.51 6.74 7.29
CA ALA A 183 12.86 5.34 7.44
C ALA A 183 13.52 4.73 6.19
N GLY A 184 13.52 5.43 5.05
CA GLY A 184 14.05 4.94 3.78
C GLY A 184 13.23 3.79 3.21
N LEU A 185 11.93 3.78 3.47
CA LEU A 185 11.01 2.70 3.08
C LEU A 185 10.05 3.15 1.98
N ASP A 186 9.41 2.18 1.34
CA ASP A 186 8.33 2.44 0.40
C ASP A 186 7.00 2.54 1.17
N LEU A 187 6.09 3.40 0.72
CA LEU A 187 4.77 3.58 1.33
C LEU A 187 3.86 2.44 0.91
N TRP A 188 3.25 1.81 1.89
CA TRP A 188 2.23 0.78 1.71
C TRP A 188 0.95 1.17 2.43
N TYR A 189 -0.18 0.95 1.77
CA TYR A 189 -1.49 1.24 2.34
C TYR A 189 -2.56 0.39 1.67
N THR A 190 -3.71 0.30 2.35
CA THR A 190 -4.89 -0.38 1.83
C THR A 190 -5.90 0.65 1.36
N THR A 191 -6.60 0.35 0.27
CA THR A 191 -7.58 1.26 -0.32
C THR A 191 -9.01 1.07 0.19
N GLY A 192 -9.19 0.26 1.24
CA GLY A 192 -10.51 -0.18 1.70
C GLY A 192 -11.44 0.97 2.06
#